data_AF-A0A0C2BID2-F1
#
_entry.id   AF-A0A0C2BID2-F1
#
_cell.length_a   1.000
_cell.length_b   1.000
_cell.length_c   1.000
_cell.angle_alpha   90.00
_cell.angle_beta   90.00
_cell.angle_gamma   90.00
#
_symmetry.space_group_name_H-M   'P 1'
#
loop_
_entity.id
_entity.type
_entity.pdbx_description
1 polymer ?
#
loop_
_entity_poly.entity_id
_entity_poly.type
_entity_poly.pdbx_seq_one_letter_code
_entity_poly.pdbx_strand_id
1 'polypeptide(L)'
;MRLKPPKKVKTPYGGRLQYILPGKNKLTVHLKDKNKIRHRKRWSQVMYLYYLLGYRLMMKVDEQTRKEVISENTFILTLDGDVDFTPQCVHLLVDLMKKNRRLGAACGRIHPRGSGLMVRSSLRRVRCPKTCRLRYSRKGF
;
A
#
# COMPACT_ATOMS: atom_id res chain seq x y z
N MET A 1 -16.08 -20.23 -6.65
CA MET A 1 -15.03 -19.96 -7.66
C MET A 1 -13.73 -20.64 -7.22
N ARG A 2 -13.16 -21.58 -8.00
CA ARG A 2 -11.89 -22.25 -7.65
C ARG A 2 -10.73 -21.58 -8.39
N LEU A 3 -9.77 -21.04 -7.63
CA LEU A 3 -8.57 -20.42 -8.18
C LEU A 3 -7.55 -21.51 -8.58
N LYS A 4 -6.79 -21.28 -9.66
CA LYS A 4 -5.67 -22.13 -10.04
C LYS A 4 -4.59 -22.12 -8.94
N PRO A 5 -3.82 -23.21 -8.77
CA PRO A 5 -2.74 -23.24 -7.80
C PRO A 5 -1.70 -22.13 -8.09
N PRO A 6 -1.11 -21.54 -7.03
CA PRO A 6 -0.14 -20.46 -7.20
C PRO A 6 1.19 -20.96 -7.76
N LYS A 7 1.87 -20.09 -8.52
CA LYS A 7 3.28 -20.30 -8.86
C LYS A 7 4.15 -19.99 -7.64
N LYS A 8 4.85 -21.00 -7.14
CA LYS A 8 5.81 -20.88 -6.03
C LYS A 8 7.19 -20.52 -6.57
N VAL A 9 7.83 -19.49 -6.04
CA VAL A 9 9.16 -19.02 -6.45
C VAL A 9 10.02 -18.77 -5.20
N LYS A 10 11.22 -19.34 -5.15
CA LYS A 10 12.20 -19.03 -4.10
C LYS A 10 12.77 -17.62 -4.32
N THR A 11 12.93 -16.85 -3.26
CA THR A 11 13.47 -15.49 -3.32
C THR A 11 14.59 -15.31 -2.30
N PRO A 12 15.49 -14.32 -2.46
CA PRO A 12 16.59 -14.08 -1.51
C PRO A 12 16.10 -13.84 -0.07
N TYR A 13 14.93 -13.23 0.09
CA TYR A 13 14.30 -12.95 1.39
C TYR A 13 13.40 -14.08 1.92
N GLY A 14 13.23 -15.19 1.19
CA GLY A 14 12.34 -16.29 1.56
C GLY A 14 11.66 -16.92 0.35
N GLY A 15 10.37 -16.66 0.18
CA GLY A 15 9.58 -17.19 -0.93
C GLY A 15 8.50 -16.24 -1.41
N ARG A 16 7.91 -16.57 -2.55
CA ARG A 16 6.83 -15.81 -3.17
C ARG A 16 5.82 -16.73 -3.83
N LEU A 17 4.54 -16.48 -3.58
CA LEU A 17 3.42 -17.13 -4.24
C LEU A 17 2.77 -16.13 -5.18
N GLN A 18 2.54 -16.53 -6.43
CA GLN A 18 1.87 -15.69 -7.43
C GLN A 18 0.56 -16.35 -7.86
N TYR A 19 -0.53 -15.59 -7.73
CA TYR A 19 -1.86 -15.95 -8.18
C TYR A 19 -2.30 -15.02 -9.31
N ILE A 20 -3.10 -15.56 -10.22
CA ILE A 20 -3.85 -14.78 -11.20
C ILE A 20 -5.30 -14.82 -10.76
N LEU A 21 -5.78 -13.69 -10.25
CA LEU A 21 -7.17 -13.46 -9.88
C LEU A 21 -8.02 -13.20 -11.14
N PRO A 22 -9.37 -13.33 -11.04
CA PRO A 22 -10.28 -12.89 -12.09
C PRO A 22 -9.97 -11.47 -12.58
N GLY A 23 -10.19 -11.25 -13.88
CA GLY A 23 -9.85 -9.97 -14.54
C GLY A 23 -8.35 -9.81 -14.81
N LYS A 24 -7.57 -10.91 -14.85
CA LYS A 24 -6.11 -10.91 -15.07
C LYS A 24 -5.31 -10.16 -13.99
N ASN A 25 -5.93 -9.91 -12.83
CA ASN A 25 -5.29 -9.23 -11.71
C ASN A 25 -4.25 -10.15 -11.05
N LYS A 26 -3.02 -9.66 -10.88
CA LYS A 26 -1.93 -10.48 -10.32
C LYS A 26 -1.81 -10.24 -8.82
N LEU A 27 -2.13 -11.25 -8.01
CA LEU A 27 -1.89 -11.22 -6.57
C LEU A 27 -0.55 -11.88 -6.27
N THR A 28 0.33 -11.16 -5.57
CA THR A 28 1.65 -11.66 -5.19
C THR A 28 1.78 -11.66 -3.68
N VAL A 29 1.89 -12.85 -3.09
CA VAL A 29 2.10 -13.03 -1.65
C VAL A 29 3.58 -13.26 -1.41
N HIS A 30 4.18 -12.42 -0.60
CA HIS A 30 5.59 -12.51 -0.23
C HIS A 30 5.71 -13.14 1.15
N LEU A 31 6.47 -14.23 1.22
CA LEU A 31 6.74 -14.98 2.44
C LEU A 31 8.18 -14.70 2.87
N LYS A 32 8.32 -14.02 4.00
CA LYS A 32 9.62 -13.70 4.59
C LYS A 32 10.14 -14.89 5.39
N ASP A 33 11.42 -15.21 5.19
CA ASP A 33 12.17 -16.11 6.05
C ASP A 33 12.83 -15.31 7.18
N LYS A 34 12.59 -15.73 8.42
CA LYS A 34 13.09 -15.09 9.63
C LYS A 34 14.62 -15.21 9.75
N ASN A 35 15.21 -16.26 9.18
CA ASN A 35 16.65 -16.51 9.26
C ASN A 35 17.44 -15.67 8.24
N LYS A 36 16.78 -15.19 7.18
CA LYS A 36 17.42 -14.43 6.08
C LYS A 36 17.23 -12.92 6.20
N ILE A 37 16.13 -12.49 6.82
CA ILE A 37 15.75 -11.07 6.89
C ILE A 37 15.53 -10.64 8.33
N ARG A 38 16.00 -9.43 8.65
CA ARG A 38 15.81 -8.78 9.95
C ARG A 38 14.38 -8.93 10.46
N HIS A 39 14.26 -9.40 11.70
CA HIS A 39 12.99 -9.50 12.41
C HIS A 39 12.37 -8.12 12.62
N ARG A 40 11.07 -8.05 12.95
CA ARG A 40 10.21 -6.83 13.11
C ARG A 40 9.51 -6.35 11.83
N LYS A 41 8.37 -5.68 12.05
CA LYS A 41 7.45 -5.16 11.03
C LYS A 41 8.06 -4.02 10.20
N ARG A 42 8.79 -3.09 10.84
CA ARG A 42 9.44 -1.94 10.17
C ARG A 42 10.44 -2.37 9.09
N TRP A 43 11.28 -3.36 9.38
CA TRP A 43 12.24 -3.88 8.39
C TRP A 43 11.57 -4.53 7.20
N SER A 44 10.44 -5.21 7.41
CA SER A 44 9.63 -5.75 6.32
C SER A 44 9.06 -4.63 5.43
N GLN A 45 8.58 -3.53 6.01
CA GLN A 45 8.11 -2.36 5.24
C GLN A 45 9.22 -1.74 4.39
N VAL A 46 10.40 -1.50 4.98
CA VAL A 46 11.57 -0.94 4.26
C VAL A 46 12.01 -1.85 3.11
N MET A 47 12.06 -3.16 3.34
CA MET A 47 12.39 -4.15 2.32
C MET A 47 11.44 -4.07 1.12
N TYR A 48 10.13 -3.95 1.35
CA TYR A 48 9.16 -3.82 0.25
C TYR A 48 9.30 -2.51 -0.50
N LEU A 49 9.56 -1.39 0.19
CA LEU A 49 9.82 -0.12 -0.47
C LEU A 49 11.05 -0.22 -1.40
N TYR A 50 12.14 -0.82 -0.93
CA TYR A 50 13.36 -1.00 -1.72
C TYR A 50 13.13 -1.93 -2.93
N TYR A 51 12.35 -2.99 -2.75
CA TYR A 51 12.01 -3.90 -3.84
C TYR A 51 11.12 -3.24 -4.92
N LEU A 52 10.13 -2.45 -4.51
CA LEU A 52 9.19 -1.81 -5.42
C LEU A 52 9.80 -0.58 -6.12
N LEU A 53 10.42 0.32 -5.36
CA LEU A 53 10.98 1.57 -5.89
C LEU A 53 12.37 1.36 -6.47
N GLY A 54 13.27 0.70 -5.74
CA GLY A 54 14.64 0.47 -6.22
C GLY A 54 14.67 -0.57 -7.35
N TYR A 55 14.33 -1.81 -7.04
CA TYR A 55 14.53 -2.90 -8.00
C TYR A 55 13.52 -2.87 -9.17
N ARG A 56 12.23 -2.68 -8.92
CA ARG A 56 11.23 -2.75 -9.99
C ARG A 56 11.14 -1.49 -10.85
N LEU A 57 11.32 -0.30 -10.27
CA LEU A 57 11.17 0.96 -11.01
C LEU A 57 12.52 1.45 -11.57
N MET A 58 13.58 1.47 -10.75
CA MET A 58 14.87 2.04 -11.17
C MET A 58 15.72 1.07 -12.00
N MET A 59 15.79 -0.22 -11.63
CA MET A 59 16.72 -1.16 -12.27
C MET A 59 16.16 -1.87 -13.51
N LYS A 60 14.84 -1.91 -13.72
CA LYS A 60 14.21 -2.67 -14.82
C LYS A 60 13.88 -1.85 -16.05
N VAL A 61 13.81 -0.54 -15.92
CA VAL A 61 13.56 0.38 -17.02
C VAL A 61 14.91 0.98 -17.36
N ASP A 62 15.35 0.94 -18.61
CA ASP A 62 16.68 1.46 -18.99
C ASP A 62 16.58 2.97 -19.32
N GLU A 63 15.59 3.31 -20.15
CA GLU A 63 15.33 4.69 -20.61
C GLU A 63 14.85 5.64 -19.50
N GLN A 64 15.56 6.75 -19.33
CA GLN A 64 15.27 7.77 -18.32
C GLN A 64 13.90 8.44 -18.51
N THR A 65 13.53 8.80 -19.74
CA THR A 65 12.24 9.42 -20.04
C THR A 65 11.07 8.49 -19.71
N ARG A 66 11.22 7.18 -19.94
CA ARG A 66 10.20 6.19 -19.56
C ARG A 66 10.11 6.01 -18.05
N LYS A 67 11.22 6.09 -17.32
CA LYS A 67 11.21 6.02 -15.83
C LYS A 67 10.35 7.12 -15.23
N GLU A 68 10.48 8.34 -15.74
CA GLU A 68 9.71 9.49 -15.25
C GLU A 68 8.21 9.26 -15.42
N VAL A 69 7.76 8.91 -16.63
CA VAL A 69 6.34 8.65 -16.93
C VAL A 69 5.77 7.50 -16.09
N ILE A 70 6.54 6.42 -15.93
CA ILE A 70 6.09 5.27 -15.11
C ILE A 70 6.03 5.67 -13.64
N SER A 71 7.01 6.43 -13.15
CA SER A 71 7.04 6.88 -11.75
C SER A 71 5.87 7.81 -11.40
N GLU A 72 5.44 8.67 -12.33
CA GLU A 72 4.30 9.57 -12.13
C GLU A 72 2.96 8.82 -12.08
N ASN A 73 2.87 7.69 -12.79
CA ASN A 73 1.66 6.86 -12.85
C ASN A 73 1.66 5.68 -11.86
N THR A 74 2.73 5.50 -11.09
CA THR A 74 2.85 4.40 -10.13
C THR A 74 2.52 4.88 -8.72
N PHE A 75 1.45 4.33 -8.15
CA PHE A 75 1.03 4.62 -6.78
C PHE A 75 1.23 3.40 -5.87
N ILE A 76 1.67 3.64 -4.64
CA ILE A 76 1.81 2.62 -3.61
C ILE A 76 0.76 2.89 -2.53
N LEU A 77 -0.13 1.92 -2.33
CA LEU A 77 -1.11 1.93 -1.25
C LEU A 77 -0.71 0.87 -0.22
N THR A 78 -0.56 1.30 1.04
CA THR A 78 -0.27 0.42 2.17
C THR A 78 -1.44 0.44 3.13
N LEU A 79 -2.00 -0.72 3.44
CA LEU A 79 -3.13 -0.90 4.36
C LEU A 79 -2.77 -1.97 5.39
N ASP A 80 -3.21 -1.75 6.64
CA ASP A 80 -3.14 -2.78 7.68
C ASP A 80 -4.33 -3.74 7.54
N GLY A 81 -4.17 -4.99 7.99
CA GLY A 81 -5.16 -6.05 7.82
C GLY A 81 -6.43 -5.90 8.67
N ASP A 82 -6.46 -4.92 9.57
CA ASP A 82 -7.54 -4.58 10.48
C ASP A 82 -8.26 -3.26 10.08
N VAL A 83 -7.98 -2.73 8.89
CA VAL A 83 -8.58 -1.49 8.40
C VAL A 83 -9.74 -1.76 7.45
N ASP A 84 -10.91 -1.21 7.78
CA ASP A 84 -12.05 -1.13 6.87
C ASP A 84 -11.77 -0.13 5.74
N PHE A 85 -11.32 -0.63 4.60
CA PHE A 85 -11.01 0.18 3.44
C PHE A 85 -11.98 -0.09 2.28
N THR A 86 -12.71 0.95 1.87
CA THR A 86 -13.72 0.85 0.80
C THR A 86 -13.16 1.31 -0.54
N PRO A 87 -13.67 0.82 -1.69
CA PRO A 87 -13.22 1.27 -3.01
C PRO A 87 -13.32 2.77 -3.23
N GLN A 88 -14.33 3.42 -2.63
CA GLN A 88 -14.53 4.88 -2.68
C GLN A 88 -13.35 5.65 -2.07
N CYS A 89 -12.68 5.08 -1.06
CA CYS A 89 -11.49 5.67 -0.46
C CYS A 89 -10.31 5.73 -1.45
N VAL A 90 -10.20 4.77 -2.38
CA VAL A 90 -9.17 4.78 -3.44
C VAL A 90 -9.38 5.98 -4.35
N HIS A 91 -10.62 6.21 -4.81
CA HIS A 91 -10.94 7.33 -5.69
C HIS A 91 -10.55 8.66 -5.04
N LEU A 92 -10.92 8.88 -3.77
CA LEU A 92 -10.56 10.08 -3.04
C LEU A 92 -9.03 10.29 -2.95
N LEU A 93 -8.27 9.23 -2.65
CA LEU A 93 -6.81 9.32 -2.56
C LEU A 93 -6.18 9.65 -3.92
N VAL A 94 -6.64 9.01 -4.99
CA VAL A 94 -6.16 9.25 -6.36
C VAL A 94 -6.48 10.67 -6.82
N ASP A 95 -7.70 11.16 -6.57
CA ASP A 95 -8.12 12.51 -6.95
C ASP A 95 -7.25 13.59 -6.28
N LEU A 96 -6.87 13.35 -5.02
CA LEU A 96 -5.99 14.26 -4.28
C LEU A 96 -4.56 14.24 -4.77
N MET A 97 -4.04 13.06 -5.12
CA MET A 97 -2.71 12.93 -5.72
C MET A 97 -2.66 13.57 -7.12
N LYS A 98 -3.74 13.48 -7.90
CA LYS A 98 -3.86 14.16 -9.20
C LYS A 98 -3.95 15.67 -9.08
N LYS A 99 -4.61 16.19 -8.02
CA LYS A 99 -4.79 17.63 -7.81
C LYS A 99 -3.47 18.37 -7.54
N ASN A 100 -2.47 17.72 -6.94
CA ASN A 100 -1.20 18.35 -6.62
C ASN A 100 0.00 17.47 -6.96
N ARG A 101 0.72 17.82 -8.05
CA ARG A 101 1.91 17.09 -8.51
C ARG A 101 3.07 17.09 -7.50
N ARG A 102 3.11 18.05 -6.58
CA ARG A 102 4.13 18.15 -5.51
C ARG A 102 3.83 17.27 -4.30
N LEU A 103 2.66 16.62 -4.26
CA LEU A 103 2.29 15.73 -3.18
C LEU A 103 3.07 14.42 -3.28
N GLY A 104 3.82 14.07 -2.23
CA GLY A 104 4.61 12.83 -2.19
C GLY A 104 3.87 11.67 -1.54
N ALA A 105 3.07 11.95 -0.51
CA ALA A 105 2.29 10.94 0.20
C ALA A 105 1.02 11.54 0.80
N ALA A 106 -0.04 10.74 0.82
CA ALA A 106 -1.30 11.03 1.51
C ALA A 106 -1.59 9.88 2.47
N CYS A 107 -1.88 10.21 3.74
CA CYS A 107 -2.22 9.21 4.75
C CYS A 107 -3.57 9.53 5.40
N GLY A 108 -4.47 8.55 5.39
CA GLY A 108 -5.79 8.61 6.02
C GLY A 108 -5.69 8.60 7.55
N ARG A 109 -6.71 9.17 8.20
CA ARG A 109 -6.83 9.12 9.66
C ARG A 109 -7.69 7.92 10.06
N ILE A 110 -7.12 7.03 10.87
CA ILE A 110 -7.84 5.86 11.40
C ILE A 110 -8.70 6.31 12.58
N HIS A 111 -9.99 5.96 12.55
CA HIS A 111 -10.91 6.17 13.67
C HIS A 111 -11.27 4.79 14.22
N PRO A 112 -10.99 4.51 15.51
CA PRO A 112 -11.29 3.21 16.09
C PRO A 112 -12.80 3.00 16.10
N ARG A 113 -13.26 1.87 15.56
CA ARG A 113 -14.64 1.42 15.73
C ARG A 113 -14.66 0.35 16.81
N GLY A 114 -15.00 0.78 18.03
CA GLY A 114 -15.24 -0.11 19.15
C GLY A 114 -16.36 0.46 20.01
N SER A 115 -17.26 -0.41 20.46
CA SER A 115 -18.28 -0.10 21.46
C SER A 115 -17.87 -0.74 22.78
N GLY A 116 -17.53 0.07 23.79
CA GLY A 116 -17.19 -0.40 25.13
C GLY A 116 -17.39 0.70 26.17
N LEU A 117 -17.54 0.32 27.45
CA LEU A 117 -17.82 1.24 28.57
C LEU A 117 -16.76 2.36 28.72
N MET A 118 -15.53 2.14 28.27
CA MET A 118 -14.46 3.16 28.26
C MET A 118 -14.48 4.13 27.05
N VAL A 119 -15.37 3.94 26.07
CA VAL A 119 -15.52 4.80 24.88
C VAL A 119 -16.77 5.68 24.99
N ARG A 120 -17.28 5.90 26.20
CA ARG A 120 -18.49 6.70 26.46
C ARG A 120 -18.19 8.00 27.18
N SER A 121 -17.30 8.80 26.60
CA SER A 121 -17.41 10.25 26.68
C SER A 121 -17.29 10.81 25.26
N SER A 122 -18.47 11.12 24.69
CA SER A 122 -18.64 11.93 23.48
C SER A 122 -18.45 11.26 22.11
N LEU A 123 -19.13 10.14 21.84
CA LEU A 123 -19.41 9.72 20.45
C LEU A 123 -20.91 9.73 20.15
N ARG A 124 -21.43 10.92 19.78
CA ARG A 124 -22.56 10.95 18.83
C ARG A 124 -22.07 10.32 17.54
N ARG A 125 -22.90 9.53 16.86
CA ARG A 125 -22.65 8.96 15.52
C ARG A 125 -21.88 9.97 14.65
N VAL A 126 -20.57 9.78 14.51
CA VAL A 126 -19.82 10.46 13.48
C VAL A 126 -20.08 9.66 12.20
N ARG A 127 -21.20 10.02 11.57
CA ARG A 127 -21.39 9.87 10.12
C ARG A 127 -20.06 10.31 9.49
N CYS A 128 -19.45 9.44 8.68
CA CYS A 128 -18.17 9.70 7.98
C CYS A 128 -18.08 11.19 7.61
N PRO A 129 -17.26 12.01 8.29
CA PRO A 129 -17.17 13.40 7.92
C PRO A 129 -16.53 13.40 6.55
N LYS A 130 -17.03 14.23 5.65
CA LYS A 130 -16.47 14.51 4.32
C LYS A 130 -15.05 15.11 4.36
N THR A 131 -14.29 14.87 5.42
CA THR A 131 -12.96 15.40 5.68
C THR A 131 -12.12 14.33 6.36
N CYS A 132 -11.70 13.33 5.57
CA CYS A 132 -10.48 12.61 5.88
C CYS A 132 -9.36 13.66 5.90
N ARG A 133 -9.03 14.17 7.09
CA ARG A 133 -8.07 15.25 7.25
C ARG A 133 -6.68 14.61 7.17
N LEU A 134 -6.17 14.55 5.94
CA LEU A 134 -4.93 13.91 5.53
C LEU A 134 -3.71 14.68 6.03
N ARG A 135 -2.66 13.94 6.38
CA ARG A 135 -1.31 14.52 6.47
C ARG A 135 -0.63 14.41 5.11
N TYR A 136 0.05 15.48 4.73
CA TYR A 136 0.76 15.59 3.48
C TYR A 136 2.26 15.64 3.76
N SER A 137 3.03 14.87 3.00
CA SER A 137 4.47 15.10 2.88
C SER A 137 4.73 15.73 1.51
N ARG A 138 5.46 16.85 1.49
CA ARG A 138 5.99 17.40 0.23
C ARG A 138 7.00 16.40 -0.34
N LYS A 139 7.06 16.27 -1.67
CA LYS A 139 8.17 15.58 -2.33
C LYS A 139 9.47 16.28 -1.92
N GLY A 140 10.25 15.65 -1.04
CA GLY A 140 11.65 16.01 -0.84
C GLY A 140 12.43 15.31 -1.94
N PHE A 141 12.77 16.07 -2.98
CA PHE A 141 13.87 15.76 -3.88
C PHE A 141 15.02 16.66 -3.49
#